data_AF-A0A1Y4BI41-F1
#
_entry.id   AF-A0A1Y4BI41-F1
#
_cell.length_a   1.000
_cell.length_b   1.000
_cell.length_c   1.000
_cell.angle_alpha   90.00
_cell.angle_beta   90.00
_cell.angle_gamma   90.00
#
_symmetry.space_group_name_H-M   'P 1'
#
loop_
_entity.id
_entity.type
_entity.pdbx_description
1 polymer ?
#
loop_
_entity_poly.entity_id
_entity_poly.type
_entity_poly.pdbx_seq_one_letter_code
_entity_poly.pdbx_strand_id
1 'polypeptide(L)'
;MKELTTQTGIIVKCRKTAIEFFQNTQSVDAFSVLKIPESFQDIAVEFYDLVMENGHPTALLGCRGDYDIAIQIDEATGVMTGWHWFK
;
A
#
# COMPACT_ATOMS: atom_id res chain seq x y z
N MET A 1 -3.48 7.93 10.77
CA MET A 1 -3.37 6.81 9.80
C MET A 1 -4.28 7.17 8.64
N LYS A 2 -3.76 7.27 7.42
CA LYS A 2 -4.58 7.59 6.25
C LYS A 2 -5.33 6.32 5.83
N GLU A 3 -6.64 6.43 5.66
CA GLU A 3 -7.49 5.36 5.14
C GLU A 3 -7.85 5.72 3.70
N LEU A 4 -7.63 4.79 2.77
CA LEU A 4 -8.03 4.93 1.38
C LEU A 4 -9.02 3.83 1.01
N THR A 5 -9.89 4.11 0.05
CA THR A 5 -10.86 3.16 -0.47
C THR A 5 -10.55 2.89 -1.93
N THR A 6 -10.37 1.61 -2.27
CA THR A 6 -10.15 1.20 -3.66
C THR A 6 -11.45 1.32 -4.47
N GLN A 7 -11.38 1.21 -5.79
CA GLN A 7 -12.59 1.19 -6.63
C GLN A 7 -13.51 -0.01 -6.32
N THR A 8 -12.96 -1.09 -5.78
CA THR A 8 -13.69 -2.31 -5.38
C THR A 8 -14.28 -2.23 -3.98
N GLY A 9 -14.07 -1.11 -3.26
CA GLY A 9 -14.61 -0.88 -1.91
C GLY A 9 -13.74 -1.44 -0.78
N ILE A 10 -12.55 -1.97 -1.10
CA ILE A 10 -11.57 -2.40 -0.10
C ILE A 10 -11.03 -1.16 0.61
N ILE A 11 -10.92 -1.22 1.93
CA ILE A 11 -10.28 -0.19 2.73
C ILE A 11 -8.82 -0.57 2.94
N VAL A 12 -7.93 0.35 2.59
CA VAL A 12 -6.49 0.21 2.75
C VAL A 12 -6.03 1.13 3.86
N LYS A 13 -5.41 0.54 4.89
CA LYS A 13 -4.81 1.29 5.99
C LYS A 13 -3.31 1.06 5.98
N CYS A 14 -2.55 2.12 5.75
CA CYS A 14 -1.10 2.01 5.82
C CYS A 14 -0.58 2.32 7.22
N ARG A 15 0.28 1.43 7.71
CA ARG A 15 1.11 1.59 8.89
C ARG A 15 2.56 1.81 8.47
N LYS A 16 3.41 2.16 9.43
CA LYS A 16 4.85 2.37 9.19
C LYS A 16 5.54 1.17 8.51
N THR A 17 5.11 -0.05 8.84
CA THR A 17 5.80 -1.28 8.40
C THR A 17 4.90 -2.20 7.58
N ALA A 18 3.65 -1.81 7.31
CA ALA A 18 2.69 -2.67 6.65
C ALA A 18 1.55 -1.89 6.00
N ILE A 19 0.95 -2.47 4.98
CA ILE A 19 -0.30 -2.03 4.36
C ILE A 19 -1.34 -3.10 4.67
N GLU A 20 -2.41 -2.73 5.35
CA GLU A 20 -3.48 -3.61 5.81
C GLU A 20 -4.72 -3.41 4.93
N PHE A 21 -5.33 -4.52 4.51
CA PHE A 21 -6.50 -4.54 3.64
C PHE A 21 -7.72 -5.05 4.40
N PHE A 22 -8.81 -4.29 4.33
CA PHE A 22 -10.06 -4.55 5.01
C PHE A 22 -11.18 -4.60 3.98
N GLN A 23 -12.10 -5.56 4.14
CA GLN A 23 -13.13 -5.79 3.13
C GLN A 23 -14.11 -4.61 3.01
N ASN A 24 -14.29 -3.85 4.09
CA ASN A 24 -15.03 -2.60 4.14
C ASN A 24 -14.69 -1.84 5.45
N THR A 25 -15.35 -0.70 5.67
CA THR A 25 -15.13 0.16 6.85
C THR A 25 -15.57 -0.44 8.18
N GLN A 26 -16.41 -1.49 8.17
CA GLN A 26 -16.91 -2.16 9.38
C GLN A 26 -16.06 -3.39 9.76
N SER A 27 -15.16 -3.82 8.88
CA SER A 27 -14.24 -4.92 9.16
C SER A 27 -13.29 -4.54 10.30
N VAL A 28 -13.29 -5.35 11.36
CA VAL A 28 -12.41 -5.17 12.52
C VAL A 28 -11.00 -5.66 12.22
N ASP A 29 -10.89 -6.78 11.51
CA ASP A 29 -9.64 -7.43 11.17
C ASP A 29 -9.31 -7.24 9.68
N ALA A 30 -8.01 -7.11 9.41
CA ALA A 30 -7.50 -7.10 8.04
C ALA A 30 -7.59 -8.53 7.48
N PHE A 31 -8.15 -8.67 6.27
CA PHE A 31 -8.17 -9.97 5.59
C PHE A 31 -6.82 -10.27 4.92
N SER A 32 -6.04 -9.23 4.64
CA SER A 32 -4.68 -9.36 4.14
C SER A 32 -3.77 -8.23 4.62
N VAL A 33 -2.47 -8.52 4.68
CA VAL A 33 -1.44 -7.57 5.12
C VAL A 33 -0.20 -7.72 4.25
N LEU A 34 0.16 -6.64 3.55
CA LEU A 34 1.45 -6.52 2.91
C LEU A 34 2.45 -5.96 3.92
N LYS A 35 3.46 -6.75 4.31
CA LYS A 35 4.60 -6.21 5.05
C LYS A 35 5.48 -5.41 4.10
N ILE A 36 5.77 -4.17 4.46
CA ILE A 36 6.74 -3.35 3.73
C ILE A 36 8.11 -4.02 3.90
N PRO A 37 8.85 -4.31 2.81
CA PRO A 37 10.21 -4.86 2.89
C PRO A 37 11.09 -4.04 3.82
N GLU A 38 11.94 -4.70 4.62
CA GLU A 38 12.81 -4.01 5.61
C GLU A 38 13.67 -2.92 4.96
N SER A 39 14.14 -3.14 3.73
CA SER A 39 14.88 -2.15 2.94
C SER A 39 14.13 -0.85 2.71
N PHE A 40 12.80 -0.87 2.80
CA PHE A 40 11.94 0.30 2.62
C PHE A 40 11.45 0.89 3.94
N GLN A 41 11.46 0.14 5.05
CA GLN A 41 10.88 0.61 6.32
C GLN A 41 11.59 1.82 6.94
N ASP A 42 12.88 1.99 6.64
CA ASP A 42 13.68 3.12 7.13
C ASP A 42 13.53 4.40 6.29
N ILE A 43 13.00 4.26 5.07
CA ILE A 43 12.89 5.34 4.09
C ILE A 43 11.44 5.69 3.76
N ALA A 44 10.51 4.73 3.77
CA ALA A 44 9.09 4.99 3.61
C ALA A 44 8.57 5.83 4.79
N VAL A 45 8.11 7.04 4.48
CA VAL A 45 7.60 8.02 5.45
C VAL A 45 6.11 7.85 5.60
N GLU A 46 5.40 7.86 4.48
CA GLU A 46 3.94 7.80 4.48
C GLU A 46 3.40 7.21 3.19
N PHE A 47 2.28 6.53 3.30
CA PHE A 47 1.44 6.20 2.17
C PHE A 47 0.46 7.33 1.92
N TYR A 48 0.39 7.80 0.67
CA TYR A 48 -0.46 8.93 0.33
C TYR A 48 -1.50 8.61 -0.76
N ASP A 49 -1.31 7.59 -1.58
CA ASP A 49 -2.30 7.23 -2.59
C ASP A 49 -2.31 5.74 -2.96
N LEU A 50 -3.43 5.27 -3.51
CA LEU A 50 -3.57 3.98 -4.15
C LEU A 50 -4.14 4.17 -5.54
N VAL A 51 -3.37 3.80 -6.55
CA VAL A 51 -3.71 4.01 -7.96
C VAL A 51 -3.76 2.69 -8.72
N MET A 52 -4.30 2.72 -9.93
CA MET A 52 -4.26 1.58 -10.85
C MET A 52 -3.15 1.81 -11.88
N GLU A 53 -2.10 0.99 -11.83
CA GLU A 53 -1.03 1.00 -12.84
C GLU A 53 -1.04 -0.31 -13.61
N ASN A 54 -1.14 -0.23 -14.94
CA ASN A 54 -1.13 -1.41 -15.81
C ASN A 54 -2.16 -2.48 -15.41
N GLY A 55 -3.30 -2.06 -14.85
CA GLY A 55 -4.35 -2.97 -14.36
C GLY A 55 -4.12 -3.56 -12.97
N HIS A 56 -3.08 -3.11 -12.25
CA HIS A 56 -2.74 -3.55 -10.90
C HIS A 56 -2.90 -2.42 -9.87
N PRO A 57 -3.55 -2.71 -8.73
CA PRO A 57 -3.55 -1.82 -7.57
C PRO A 57 -2.11 -1.55 -7.11
N THR A 58 -1.77 -0.27 -6.97
CA THR A 58 -0.41 0.18 -6.71
C THR A 58 -0.40 1.21 -5.60
N ALA A 59 0.27 0.90 -4.49
CA ALA A 59 0.43 1.77 -3.35
C ALA A 59 1.59 2.75 -3.57
N LEU A 60 1.31 4.04 -3.39
CA LEU A 60 2.31 5.10 -3.48
C LEU A 60 2.78 5.49 -2.08
N LEU A 61 4.08 5.32 -1.87
CA LEU A 61 4.77 5.57 -0.60
C LEU A 61 5.75 6.71 -0.78
N GLY A 62 5.46 7.81 -0.10
CA GLY A 62 6.38 8.93 0.07
C GLY A 62 7.60 8.49 0.85
N CYS A 63 8.80 8.71 0.33
CA CYS A 63 10.04 8.32 0.99
C CYS A 63 10.91 9.50 1.42
N ARG A 64 11.84 9.25 2.35
CA ARG A 64 12.85 10.22 2.76
C ARG A 64 13.82 10.46 1.60
N GLY A 65 13.65 11.60 0.93
CA GLY A 65 14.47 12.02 -0.20
C GLY A 65 13.63 12.65 -1.30
N ASP A 66 14.17 12.67 -2.51
CA ASP A 66 13.54 13.20 -3.72
C ASP A 66 12.86 12.10 -4.55
N TYR A 67 12.49 10.98 -3.92
CA TYR A 67 11.93 9.82 -4.60
C TYR A 67 10.80 9.20 -3.78
N ASP A 68 9.84 8.62 -4.49
CA ASP A 68 8.73 7.85 -3.96
C ASP A 68 8.80 6.40 -4.47
N ILE A 69 8.12 5.47 -3.80
CA ILE A 69 8.02 4.07 -4.21
C ILE A 69 6.58 3.77 -4.62
N ALA A 70 6.43 3.16 -5.78
CA ALA A 70 5.20 2.51 -6.20
C ALA A 70 5.33 1.01 -5.94
N ILE A 71 4.42 0.44 -5.16
CA ILE A 71 4.37 -1.00 -4.87
C ILE A 71 3.10 -1.59 -5.47
N GLN A 72 3.24 -2.50 -6.42
CA GLN A 72 2.13 -3.26 -7.00
C GLN A 72 1.71 -4.38 -6.05
N ILE A 73 0.42 -4.52 -5.86
CA ILE A 73 -0.18 -5.39 -4.85
C ILE A 73 -1.23 -6.27 -5.53
N ASP A 74 -1.20 -7.56 -5.21
CA ASP A 74 -2.38 -8.41 -5.37
C ASP A 74 -3.32 -8.18 -4.18
N GLU A 75 -4.43 -7.48 -4.41
CA GLU A 75 -5.43 -7.17 -3.35
C GLU A 75 -6.03 -8.40 -2.71
N ALA A 76 -6.12 -9.54 -3.41
CA ALA A 76 -6.73 -10.76 -2.86
C ALA A 76 -5.79 -11.46 -1.86
N THR A 77 -4.49 -11.43 -2.14
CA THR A 77 -3.48 -12.14 -1.33
C THR A 77 -2.63 -11.20 -0.46
N GLY A 78 -2.67 -9.89 -0.72
CA GLY A 78 -1.78 -8.86 -0.14
C GLY A 78 -0.31 -9.06 -0.46
N VAL A 79 0.01 -9.82 -1.51
CA VAL A 79 1.40 -10.05 -1.94
C VAL A 79 1.85 -8.90 -2.81
N MET A 80 3.08 -8.42 -2.56
CA MET A 80 3.75 -7.50 -3.47
C MET A 80 4.16 -8.25 -4.74
N THR A 81 3.67 -7.80 -5.89
CA THR A 81 3.95 -8.42 -7.19
C THR A 81 5.03 -7.66 -7.98
N GLY A 82 5.29 -6.40 -7.62
CA GLY A 82 6.29 -5.56 -8.24
C GLY A 82 6.49 -4.26 -7.48
N TRP A 83 7.56 -3.54 -7.78
CA TRP A 83 7.80 -2.20 -7.25
C TRP A 83 8.77 -1.42 -8.14
N HIS A 84 8.71 -0.10 -8.07
CA HIS A 84 9.70 0.78 -8.68
C HIS A 84 9.80 2.13 -7.96
N TRP A 85 10.93 2.80 -8.14
CA TRP A 85 11.15 4.18 -7.70
C TRP A 85 10.63 5.15 -8.75
N PHE A 86 10.07 6.28 -8.30
CA PHE A 86 9.75 7.42 -9.15
C PHE A 86 10.04 8.73 -8.41
N LYS A 87 9.94 9.86 -9.10
CA LYS A 87 10.16 11.21 -8.56
C LYS A 87 8.94 12.08 -8.88
#